data_AF-A0A5B7C8H6-F1
#
_entry.id   AF-A0A5B7C8H6-F1
#
_cell.length_a   1.000
_cell.length_b   1.000
_cell.length_c   1.000
_cell.angle_alpha   90.00
_cell.angle_beta   90.00
_cell.angle_gamma   90.00
#
_symmetry.space_group_name_H-M   'P 1'
#
loop_
_entity.id
_entity.type
_entity.pdbx_description
1 polymer ?
#
loop_
_entity_poly.entity_id
_entity_poly.type
_entity_poly.pdbx_seq_one_letter_code
_entity_poly.pdbx_strand_id
1 'polypeptide(L)'
;SFHELKKTVRQNHCSSNEEDEYSEWMKSVRVTLGILRARPWNLRSIYKVPNKLRKLKEEAYSPCIVSIGPFHQQKTELLGMEEHKWRYMLAFLHRTPDPEMTLDECGKAISCLEESARGCYAENIHLNKNMLVEILLVDGCFILELFLRYSDNNFRDKNDPIISNAWMVPTIRYDLALLENQI
;
A
#
# COMPACT_ATOMS: atom_id res chain seq x y z
N SER A 1 16.24 31.91 -27.92
CA SER A 1 16.93 31.54 -26.65
C SER A 1 16.03 31.93 -25.47
N PHE A 2 15.99 31.15 -24.38
CA PHE A 2 15.29 31.47 -23.11
C PHE A 2 15.56 32.90 -22.60
N HIS A 3 16.64 33.51 -23.08
CA HIS A 3 17.04 34.87 -22.82
C HIS A 3 16.10 35.94 -23.44
N GLU A 4 15.43 35.66 -24.56
CA GLU A 4 14.51 36.61 -25.20
C GLU A 4 13.12 36.60 -24.56
N LEU A 5 12.62 35.43 -24.15
CA LEU A 5 11.36 35.30 -23.39
C LEU A 5 11.40 36.08 -22.05
N LYS A 6 12.57 36.19 -21.41
CA LYS A 6 12.75 37.01 -20.20
C LYS A 6 12.70 38.51 -20.46
N LYS A 7 13.04 38.97 -21.67
CA LYS A 7 13.02 40.40 -22.01
C LYS A 7 11.61 40.90 -22.27
N THR A 8 10.75 40.10 -22.91
CA THR A 8 9.36 40.48 -23.23
C THR A 8 8.48 40.60 -21.98
N VAL A 9 8.77 39.86 -20.91
CA VAL A 9 8.00 39.91 -19.64
C VAL A 9 8.32 41.16 -18.80
N ARG A 10 9.46 41.83 -19.02
CA ARG A 10 9.87 42.99 -18.21
C ARG A 10 9.19 44.32 -18.56
N GLN A 11 8.36 44.39 -19.59
CA GLN A 11 7.77 45.65 -20.06
C GLN A 11 6.28 45.87 -19.77
N ASN A 12 5.62 44.93 -19.09
CA ASN A 12 4.26 45.17 -18.59
C ASN A 12 4.36 45.49 -17.09
N HIS A 13 4.10 46.75 -16.72
CA HIS A 13 3.89 47.14 -15.33
C HIS A 13 2.67 46.35 -14.81
N CYS A 14 2.93 45.30 -14.04
CA CYS A 14 1.92 44.55 -13.31
C CYS A 14 1.45 45.40 -12.12
N SER A 15 0.15 45.40 -11.91
CA SER A 15 -0.50 46.01 -10.75
C SER A 15 0.00 45.33 -9.47
N SER A 16 0.07 46.03 -8.34
CA SER A 16 0.55 45.47 -7.06
C SER A 16 -0.16 44.16 -6.63
N ASN A 17 -1.43 43.98 -7.00
CA ASN A 17 -2.17 42.74 -6.73
C ASN A 17 -1.72 41.54 -7.59
N GLU A 18 -1.19 41.77 -8.79
CA GLU A 18 -0.71 40.72 -9.69
C GLU A 18 0.72 40.27 -9.35
N GLU A 19 1.54 41.15 -8.77
CA GLU A 19 2.86 40.78 -8.22
C GLU A 19 2.74 39.88 -6.99
N ASP A 20 1.76 40.14 -6.13
CA ASP A 20 1.48 39.33 -4.93
C ASP A 20 0.95 37.94 -5.31
N GLU A 21 0.03 37.86 -6.29
CA GLU A 21 -0.45 36.58 -6.82
C GLU A 21 0.67 35.81 -7.54
N TYR A 22 1.49 36.50 -8.35
CA TYR A 22 2.68 35.91 -8.99
C TYR A 22 3.68 35.33 -7.99
N SER A 23 3.84 36.02 -6.85
CA SER A 23 4.72 35.62 -5.75
C SER A 23 4.25 34.34 -5.06
N GLU A 24 2.93 34.19 -4.86
CA GLU A 24 2.36 33.09 -4.08
C GLU A 24 2.39 31.74 -4.84
N TRP A 25 1.96 31.72 -6.10
CA TRP A 25 2.02 30.47 -6.88
C TRP A 25 3.49 30.04 -7.14
N MET A 26 4.40 31.00 -7.34
CA MET A 26 5.83 30.70 -7.49
C MET A 26 6.48 30.20 -6.20
N LYS A 27 6.05 30.67 -5.02
CA LYS A 27 6.47 30.10 -3.72
C LYS A 27 6.03 28.65 -3.61
N SER A 28 4.77 28.36 -3.95
CA SER A 28 4.25 26.98 -4.00
C SER A 28 5.09 26.09 -4.92
N VAL A 29 5.36 26.54 -6.15
CA VAL A 29 6.20 25.81 -7.11
C VAL A 29 7.61 25.56 -6.57
N ARG A 30 8.24 26.56 -5.94
CA ARG A 30 9.59 26.41 -5.34
C ARG A 30 9.60 25.41 -4.20
N VAL A 31 8.57 25.42 -3.34
CA VAL A 31 8.39 24.42 -2.27
C VAL A 31 8.23 23.03 -2.86
N THR A 32 7.35 22.86 -3.86
CA THR A 32 7.15 21.57 -4.55
C THR A 32 8.46 21.06 -5.17
N LEU A 33 9.20 21.91 -5.88
CA LEU A 33 10.48 21.53 -6.49
C LEU A 33 11.56 21.21 -5.44
N GLY A 34 11.55 21.88 -4.29
CA GLY A 34 12.42 21.57 -3.15
C GLY A 34 12.13 20.18 -2.57
N ILE A 35 10.85 19.86 -2.37
CA ILE A 35 10.39 18.54 -1.90
C ILE A 35 10.78 17.45 -2.90
N LEU A 36 10.58 17.68 -4.19
CA LEU A 36 10.91 16.71 -5.25
C LEU A 36 12.42 16.49 -5.40
N ARG A 37 13.27 17.48 -5.10
CA ARG A 37 14.73 17.31 -5.09
C ARG A 37 15.23 16.47 -3.92
N ALA A 38 14.58 16.58 -2.77
CA ALA A 38 14.93 15.79 -1.58
C ALA A 38 14.42 14.33 -1.67
N ARG A 39 13.48 14.05 -2.56
CA ARG A 39 12.91 12.71 -2.78
C ARG A 39 13.53 12.05 -4.02
N PRO A 40 14.33 10.97 -3.87
CA PRO A 40 14.84 10.24 -5.03
C PRO A 40 13.69 9.67 -5.88
N TRP A 41 13.90 9.59 -7.20
CA TRP A 41 12.91 9.16 -8.20
C TRP A 41 12.36 7.74 -8.00
N ASN A 42 13.01 6.92 -7.15
CA ASN A 42 12.77 5.49 -6.99
C ASN A 42 12.11 5.12 -5.64
N LEU A 43 11.33 6.01 -5.03
CA LEU A 43 10.67 5.70 -3.74
C LEU A 43 9.44 4.78 -3.87
N ARG A 44 8.86 4.66 -5.07
CA ARG A 44 7.65 3.88 -5.30
C ARG A 44 8.01 2.52 -5.87
N SER A 45 7.41 1.48 -5.32
CA SER A 45 7.58 0.09 -5.73
C SER A 45 6.26 -0.62 -5.97
N ILE A 46 5.14 -0.07 -5.47
CA ILE A 46 3.80 -0.64 -5.61
C ILE A 46 2.96 0.29 -6.48
N TYR A 47 2.43 -0.21 -7.59
CA TYR A 47 1.76 0.60 -8.62
C TYR A 47 0.39 0.04 -8.93
N LYS A 48 -0.59 0.91 -9.20
CA LYS A 48 -1.80 0.47 -9.91
C LYS A 48 -1.52 0.26 -11.39
N VAL A 49 -2.16 -0.76 -11.92
CA VAL A 49 -2.18 -1.10 -13.33
C VAL A 49 -2.94 0.01 -14.05
N PRO A 50 -2.34 0.61 -15.10
CA PRO A 50 -3.00 1.64 -15.89
C PRO A 50 -4.37 1.19 -16.39
N ASN A 51 -5.38 2.08 -16.26
CA ASN A 51 -6.76 1.79 -16.66
C ASN A 51 -6.91 1.26 -18.09
N LYS A 52 -6.02 1.66 -19.01
CA LYS A 52 -6.02 1.13 -20.39
C LYS A 52 -5.73 -0.37 -20.43
N LEU A 53 -4.79 -0.86 -19.62
CA LEU A 53 -4.46 -2.28 -19.52
C LEU A 53 -5.54 -3.04 -18.76
N ARG A 54 -6.04 -2.46 -17.65
CA ARG A 54 -7.13 -3.04 -16.86
C ARG A 54 -8.37 -3.31 -17.71
N LYS A 55 -8.76 -2.39 -18.60
CA LYS A 55 -9.91 -2.55 -19.49
C LYS A 55 -9.79 -3.72 -20.48
N LEU A 56 -8.57 -4.18 -20.77
CA LEU A 56 -8.36 -5.34 -21.64
C LEU A 56 -8.63 -6.65 -20.93
N LYS A 57 -8.30 -6.74 -19.63
CA LYS A 57 -8.52 -7.93 -18.80
C LYS A 57 -8.53 -7.56 -17.32
N GLU A 58 -9.70 -7.19 -16.79
CA GLU A 58 -9.82 -6.71 -15.41
C GLU A 58 -9.49 -7.79 -14.36
N GLU A 59 -9.88 -9.03 -14.66
CA GLU A 59 -9.63 -10.23 -13.84
C GLU A 59 -8.12 -10.54 -13.67
N ALA A 60 -7.27 -10.04 -14.57
CA ALA A 60 -5.81 -10.24 -14.46
C ALA A 60 -5.16 -9.36 -13.38
N TYR A 61 -5.91 -8.39 -12.84
CA TYR A 61 -5.39 -7.37 -11.94
C TYR A 61 -6.28 -7.15 -10.71
N SER A 62 -7.27 -8.02 -10.52
CA SER A 62 -8.17 -8.00 -9.37
C SER A 62 -7.98 -9.29 -8.58
N PRO A 63 -7.77 -9.21 -7.26
CA PRO A 63 -7.70 -10.40 -6.43
C PRO A 63 -8.98 -11.21 -6.52
N CYS A 64 -8.83 -12.53 -6.54
CA CYS A 64 -9.92 -13.49 -6.62
C CYS A 64 -10.56 -13.74 -5.25
N ILE A 65 -9.76 -13.95 -4.21
CA ILE A 65 -10.27 -14.31 -2.88
C ILE A 65 -9.63 -13.52 -1.74
N VAL A 66 -8.37 -13.08 -1.82
CA VAL A 66 -7.70 -12.37 -0.73
C VAL A 66 -7.09 -11.03 -1.15
N SER A 67 -7.52 -9.96 -0.48
CA SER A 67 -6.89 -8.64 -0.58
C SER A 67 -5.71 -8.54 0.39
N ILE A 68 -4.59 -8.04 -0.12
CA ILE A 68 -3.37 -7.70 0.59
C ILE A 68 -3.03 -6.24 0.26
N GLY A 69 -2.83 -5.46 1.31
CA GLY A 69 -2.60 -4.03 1.22
C GLY A 69 -3.87 -3.22 0.96
N PRO A 70 -3.72 -1.89 0.82
CA PRO A 70 -4.83 -0.94 0.86
C PRO A 70 -5.59 -0.80 -0.47
N PHE A 71 -5.12 -1.35 -1.58
CA PHE A 71 -5.70 -1.08 -2.91
C PHE A 71 -7.04 -1.78 -3.17
N HIS A 72 -7.33 -2.89 -2.48
CA HIS A 72 -8.54 -3.69 -2.71
C HIS A 72 -9.45 -3.82 -1.47
N GLN A 73 -9.23 -3.00 -0.46
CA GLN A 73 -9.80 -3.11 0.89
C GLN A 73 -11.33 -2.90 1.03
N GLN A 74 -12.05 -2.65 -0.06
CA GLN A 74 -13.50 -2.33 -0.04
C GLN A 74 -14.33 -3.21 -0.99
N LYS A 75 -13.76 -4.31 -1.49
CA LYS A 75 -14.52 -5.25 -2.32
C LYS A 75 -15.30 -6.20 -1.43
N THR A 76 -16.63 -6.10 -1.45
CA THR A 76 -17.55 -6.98 -0.70
C THR A 76 -17.28 -8.46 -0.96
N GLU A 77 -16.82 -8.78 -2.17
CA GLU A 77 -16.44 -10.12 -2.63
C GLU A 77 -15.28 -10.74 -1.82
N LEU A 78 -14.47 -9.93 -1.12
CA LEU A 78 -13.28 -10.36 -0.39
C LEU A 78 -13.48 -10.44 1.13
N LEU A 79 -14.68 -10.07 1.63
CA LEU A 79 -14.98 -10.02 3.07
C LEU A 79 -14.82 -11.38 3.76
N GLY A 80 -15.11 -12.48 3.06
CA GLY A 80 -14.96 -13.83 3.62
C GLY A 80 -13.52 -14.14 4.03
N MET A 81 -12.53 -13.60 3.33
CA MET A 81 -11.12 -13.82 3.64
C MET A 81 -10.56 -12.88 4.71
N GLU A 82 -11.23 -11.76 5.00
CA GLU A 82 -10.81 -10.86 6.08
C GLU A 82 -10.84 -11.57 7.44
N GLU A 83 -11.89 -12.35 7.73
CA GLU A 83 -11.95 -13.15 8.96
C GLU A 83 -10.80 -14.17 9.03
N HIS A 84 -10.44 -14.79 7.90
CA HIS A 84 -9.33 -15.73 7.84
C HIS A 84 -7.98 -15.07 8.12
N LYS A 85 -7.77 -13.82 7.67
CA LYS A 85 -6.55 -13.07 7.99
C LYS A 85 -6.42 -12.83 9.49
N TRP A 86 -7.51 -12.44 10.16
CA TRP A 86 -7.53 -12.30 11.63
C TRP A 86 -7.28 -13.62 12.35
N ARG A 87 -7.88 -14.73 11.89
CA ARG A 87 -7.63 -16.08 12.46
C ARG A 87 -6.17 -16.49 12.30
N TYR A 88 -5.54 -16.18 11.17
CA TYR A 88 -4.13 -16.45 10.93
C TYR A 88 -3.22 -15.59 11.80
N MET A 89 -3.55 -14.31 11.95
CA MET A 89 -2.85 -13.42 12.88
C MET A 89 -2.94 -13.95 14.33
N LEU A 90 -4.11 -14.36 14.79
CA LEU A 90 -4.28 -14.97 16.11
C LEU A 90 -3.40 -16.22 16.27
N ALA A 91 -3.40 -17.09 15.26
CA ALA A 91 -2.56 -18.28 15.28
C ALA A 91 -1.06 -17.95 15.28
N PHE A 92 -0.64 -16.94 14.51
CA PHE A 92 0.74 -16.46 14.50
C PHE A 92 1.18 -15.96 15.88
N LEU A 93 0.37 -15.11 16.52
CA LEU A 93 0.66 -14.58 17.85
C LEU A 93 0.72 -15.69 18.89
N HIS A 94 -0.15 -16.70 18.81
CA HIS A 94 -0.12 -17.86 19.73
C HIS A 94 1.12 -18.76 19.57
N ARG A 95 1.97 -18.52 18.58
CA ARG A 95 3.28 -19.20 18.46
C ARG A 95 4.35 -18.57 19.35
N THR A 96 4.12 -17.37 19.86
CA THR A 96 5.10 -16.69 20.72
C THR A 96 4.81 -16.97 22.18
N PRO A 97 5.82 -16.82 23.08
CA PRO A 97 5.62 -17.02 24.50
C PRO A 97 4.63 -16.05 25.15
N ASP A 98 4.51 -14.84 24.59
CA ASP A 98 3.62 -13.78 25.07
C ASP A 98 2.91 -13.11 23.87
N PRO A 99 1.69 -13.57 23.53
CA PRO A 99 0.93 -13.06 22.40
C PRO A 99 0.57 -11.58 22.51
N GLU A 100 0.26 -11.09 23.72
CA GLU A 100 -0.13 -9.69 23.96
C GLU A 100 1.06 -8.75 23.76
N MET A 101 2.21 -9.10 24.36
CA MET A 101 3.45 -8.32 24.17
C MET A 101 3.88 -8.32 22.70
N THR A 102 3.79 -9.47 22.02
CA THR A 102 4.13 -9.59 20.59
C THR A 102 3.25 -8.69 19.73
N LEU A 103 1.93 -8.67 19.99
CA LEU A 103 0.99 -7.81 19.29
C LEU A 103 1.37 -6.33 19.43
N ASP A 104 1.68 -5.91 20.66
CA ASP A 104 2.11 -4.54 20.97
C ASP A 104 3.39 -4.15 20.24
N GLU A 105 4.38 -5.04 20.21
CA GLU A 105 5.66 -4.82 19.52
C GLU A 105 5.48 -4.74 18.01
N CYS A 106 4.72 -5.66 17.42
CA CYS A 106 4.40 -5.63 15.99
C CYS A 106 3.63 -4.35 15.62
N GLY A 107 2.62 -3.98 16.41
CA GLY A 107 1.84 -2.75 16.19
C GLY A 107 2.70 -1.49 16.23
N LYS A 108 3.60 -1.40 17.22
CA LYS A 108 4.58 -0.28 17.31
C LYS A 108 5.53 -0.26 16.12
N ALA A 109 6.07 -1.41 15.73
CA ALA A 109 6.98 -1.52 14.59
C ALA A 109 6.34 -1.06 13.28
N ILE A 110 5.12 -1.55 12.98
CA ILE A 110 4.39 -1.16 11.77
C ILE A 110 3.99 0.33 11.81
N SER A 111 3.58 0.84 12.97
CA SER A 111 3.27 2.28 13.14
C SER A 111 4.47 3.20 12.89
N CYS A 112 5.69 2.74 13.19
CA CYS A 112 6.93 3.45 12.86
C CYS A 112 7.27 3.37 11.37
N LEU A 113 6.94 2.26 10.71
CA LEU A 113 7.21 2.04 9.28
C LEU A 113 6.15 2.65 8.35
N GLU A 114 4.98 3.02 8.87
CA GLU A 114 3.80 3.40 8.09
C GLU A 114 4.08 4.50 7.06
N GLU A 115 4.82 5.55 7.41
CA GLU A 115 5.13 6.64 6.46
C GLU A 115 6.00 6.16 5.30
N SER A 116 6.97 5.28 5.60
CA SER A 116 7.84 4.68 4.58
C SER A 116 7.05 3.71 3.70
N ALA A 117 6.24 2.84 4.30
CA ALA A 117 5.37 1.92 3.58
C ALA A 117 4.37 2.66 2.68
N ARG A 118 3.75 3.73 3.18
CA ARG A 118 2.88 4.61 2.38
C ARG A 118 3.62 5.24 1.21
N GLY A 119 4.90 5.59 1.40
CA GLY A 119 5.77 6.12 0.37
C GLY A 119 6.07 5.14 -0.78
N CYS A 120 5.95 3.83 -0.53
CA CYS A 120 6.13 2.78 -1.54
C CYS A 120 4.98 2.73 -2.57
N TYR A 121 3.78 3.22 -2.22
CA TYR A 121 2.64 3.22 -3.13
C TYR A 121 2.70 4.40 -4.10
N ALA A 122 2.51 4.12 -5.38
CA ALA A 122 2.58 5.12 -6.42
C ALA A 122 1.42 6.12 -6.34
N GLU A 123 0.24 5.60 -6.07
CA GLU A 123 -0.98 6.37 -5.82
C GLU A 123 -1.10 6.77 -4.34
N ASN A 124 -1.76 7.91 -4.10
CA ASN A 124 -2.05 8.34 -2.73
C ASN A 124 -3.02 7.35 -2.07
N ILE A 125 -2.61 6.82 -0.92
CA ILE A 125 -3.50 6.06 -0.05
C ILE A 125 -4.36 7.04 0.75
N HIS A 126 -5.68 6.99 0.57
CA HIS A 126 -6.65 7.86 1.25
C HIS A 126 -7.14 7.29 2.58
N LEU A 127 -6.27 6.60 3.30
CA LEU A 127 -6.53 6.06 4.63
C LEU A 127 -5.79 6.90 5.67
N ASN A 128 -6.37 7.06 6.86
CA ASN A 128 -5.62 7.61 7.98
C ASN A 128 -4.49 6.65 8.40
N LYS A 129 -3.58 7.13 9.24
CA LYS A 129 -2.42 6.35 9.70
C LYS A 129 -2.84 5.02 10.34
N ASN A 130 -3.77 5.05 11.30
CA ASN A 130 -4.16 3.87 12.06
C ASN A 130 -4.82 2.80 11.18
N MET A 131 -5.65 3.21 10.22
CA MET A 131 -6.25 2.30 9.24
C MET A 131 -5.18 1.60 8.39
N LEU A 132 -4.16 2.34 7.92
CA LEU A 132 -3.07 1.70 7.15
C LEU A 132 -2.22 0.78 8.03
N VAL A 133 -1.94 1.15 9.27
CA VAL A 133 -1.21 0.30 10.22
C VAL A 133 -1.95 -1.02 10.45
N GLU A 134 -3.26 -0.98 10.67
CA GLU A 134 -4.08 -2.17 10.88
C GLU A 134 -4.01 -3.13 9.68
N ILE A 135 -4.13 -2.59 8.45
CA ILE A 135 -4.00 -3.37 7.21
C ILE A 135 -2.65 -4.07 7.14
N LEU A 136 -1.56 -3.30 7.25
CA LEU A 136 -0.21 -3.83 7.10
C LEU A 136 0.11 -4.87 8.17
N LEU A 137 -0.39 -4.66 9.39
CA LEU A 137 -0.22 -5.59 10.51
C LEU A 137 -0.96 -6.90 10.24
N VAL A 138 -2.26 -6.84 9.94
CA VAL A 138 -3.12 -8.02 9.73
C VAL A 138 -2.64 -8.81 8.50
N ASP A 139 -2.37 -8.13 7.40
CA ASP A 139 -1.93 -8.75 6.15
C ASP A 139 -0.52 -9.35 6.30
N GLY A 140 0.39 -8.65 6.99
CA GLY A 140 1.73 -9.14 7.27
C GLY A 140 1.70 -10.41 8.13
N CYS A 141 0.92 -10.42 9.22
CA CYS A 141 0.75 -11.60 10.06
C CYS A 141 0.09 -12.77 9.30
N PHE A 142 -0.90 -12.48 8.45
CA PHE A 142 -1.52 -13.48 7.58
C PHE A 142 -0.50 -14.15 6.64
N ILE A 143 0.32 -13.35 5.94
CA ILE A 143 1.33 -13.86 5.00
C ILE A 143 2.37 -14.71 5.72
N LEU A 144 2.87 -14.24 6.88
CA LEU A 144 3.86 -14.97 7.67
C LEU A 144 3.30 -16.33 8.14
N GLU A 145 2.10 -16.36 8.71
CA GLU A 145 1.46 -17.60 9.15
C GLU A 145 1.19 -18.55 7.98
N LEU A 146 0.74 -18.01 6.84
CA LEU A 146 0.51 -18.79 5.63
C LEU A 146 1.80 -19.48 5.16
N PHE A 147 2.93 -18.77 5.16
CA PHE A 147 4.22 -19.34 4.79
C PHE A 147 4.73 -20.37 5.80
N LEU A 148 4.50 -20.16 7.11
CA LEU A 148 4.82 -21.15 8.14
C LEU A 148 4.02 -22.45 7.94
N ARG A 149 2.70 -22.37 7.73
CA ARG A 149 1.85 -23.55 7.46
C ARG A 149 2.21 -24.26 6.18
N TYR A 150 2.71 -23.51 5.19
CA TYR A 150 3.13 -24.09 3.92
C TYR A 150 4.48 -24.81 4.01
N SER A 151 5.42 -24.28 4.79
CA SER A 151 6.79 -24.80 4.90
C SER A 151 6.89 -26.05 5.77
N ASP A 152 6.06 -26.18 6.81
CA ASP A 152 6.04 -27.36 7.68
C ASP A 152 4.60 -27.83 7.96
N ASN A 153 4.37 -29.13 7.72
CA ASN A 153 3.09 -29.77 7.99
C ASN A 153 2.73 -29.77 9.50
N ASN A 154 3.71 -29.70 10.39
CA ASN A 154 3.49 -29.62 11.83
C ASN A 154 2.78 -28.33 12.26
N PHE A 155 2.84 -27.31 11.41
CA PHE A 155 2.23 -26.01 11.67
C PHE A 155 0.81 -25.88 11.15
N ARG A 156 0.29 -26.90 10.45
CA ARG A 156 -1.05 -26.87 9.85
C ARG A 156 -2.12 -27.22 10.89
N ASP A 157 -3.16 -26.40 10.94
CA ASP A 157 -4.41 -26.79 11.58
C ASP A 157 -5.20 -27.70 10.62
N LYS A 158 -5.63 -28.87 11.11
CA LYS A 158 -6.39 -29.85 10.32
C LYS A 158 -7.76 -29.32 9.86
N ASN A 159 -8.31 -28.34 10.57
CA ASN A 159 -9.59 -27.73 10.26
C ASN A 159 -9.45 -26.43 9.45
N ASP A 160 -8.24 -26.11 8.99
CA ASP A 160 -7.99 -24.92 8.19
C ASP A 160 -8.58 -25.05 6.78
N PRO A 161 -9.60 -24.26 6.41
CA PRO A 161 -10.21 -24.35 5.08
C PRO A 161 -9.23 -23.96 3.97
N ILE A 162 -8.25 -23.10 4.22
CA ILE A 162 -7.28 -22.67 3.20
C ILE A 162 -6.36 -23.82 2.81
N ILE A 163 -5.93 -24.62 3.79
CA ILE A 163 -5.00 -25.74 3.58
C ILE A 163 -5.72 -27.01 3.17
N SER A 164 -6.95 -27.23 3.66
CA SER A 164 -7.74 -28.43 3.35
C SER A 164 -8.40 -28.37 1.96
N ASN A 165 -8.64 -27.19 1.39
CA ASN A 165 -9.18 -27.04 0.04
C ASN A 165 -8.07 -26.89 -1.01
N ALA A 166 -7.89 -27.93 -1.84
CA ALA A 166 -6.82 -28.00 -2.84
C ALA A 166 -6.80 -26.82 -3.85
N TRP A 167 -7.95 -26.16 -4.08
CA TRP A 167 -8.04 -25.01 -4.99
C TRP A 167 -7.65 -23.69 -4.33
N MET A 168 -7.70 -23.56 -3.00
CA MET A 168 -7.46 -22.27 -2.32
C MET A 168 -5.99 -21.86 -2.36
N VAL A 169 -5.05 -22.78 -2.10
CA VAL A 169 -3.61 -22.44 -2.09
C VAL A 169 -3.14 -21.89 -3.45
N PRO A 170 -3.45 -22.51 -4.61
CA PRO A 170 -3.13 -21.92 -5.91
C PRO A 170 -3.74 -20.54 -6.13
N THR A 171 -4.99 -20.32 -5.72
CA THR A 171 -5.67 -19.03 -5.88
C THR A 171 -5.06 -17.94 -4.98
N ILE A 172 -4.73 -18.26 -3.73
CA ILE A 172 -4.03 -17.32 -2.84
C ILE A 172 -2.67 -16.95 -3.42
N ARG A 173 -1.91 -17.92 -3.95
CA ARG A 173 -0.62 -17.62 -4.60
C ARG A 173 -0.76 -16.69 -5.79
N TYR A 174 -1.80 -16.90 -6.60
CA TYR A 174 -2.12 -16.01 -7.70
C TYR A 174 -2.39 -14.59 -7.18
N ASP A 175 -3.25 -14.46 -6.16
CA ASP A 175 -3.56 -13.17 -5.54
C ASP A 175 -2.32 -12.48 -4.96
N LEU A 176 -1.44 -13.21 -4.27
CA LEU A 176 -0.19 -12.70 -3.70
C LEU A 176 0.81 -12.24 -4.77
N ALA A 177 0.68 -12.70 -6.01
CA ALA A 177 1.55 -12.31 -7.12
C ALA A 177 1.01 -11.10 -7.92
N LEU A 178 -0.21 -10.62 -7.62
CA LEU A 178 -0.80 -9.48 -8.31
C LEU A 178 -0.11 -8.17 -7.92
N LEU A 179 0.25 -7.36 -8.92
CA LEU A 179 0.92 -6.07 -8.73
C LEU A 179 0.18 -5.14 -7.76
N GLU A 180 -1.15 -5.17 -7.77
CA GLU A 180 -2.00 -4.31 -6.93
C GLU A 180 -2.36 -4.91 -5.57
N ASN A 181 -1.75 -6.04 -5.21
CA ASN A 181 -2.08 -6.81 -4.01
C ASN A 181 -0.82 -7.03 -3.15
N GLN A 182 -0.08 -5.95 -2.90
CA GLN A 182 1.25 -5.97 -2.27
C GLN A 182 1.28 -5.07 -1.02
N ILE A 183 2.20 -5.38 -0.09
CA ILE A 183 2.51 -4.59 1.12
C ILE A 183 3.99 -4.26 1.24
#